data_AF-A0A2I0HIL0-F1
#
_entry.id   AF-A0A2I0HIL0-F1
#
_cell.length_a   1.000
_cell.length_b   1.000
_cell.length_c   1.000
_cell.angle_alpha   90.00
_cell.angle_beta   90.00
_cell.angle_gamma   90.00
#
_symmetry.space_group_name_H-M   'P 1'
#
loop_
_entity.id
_entity.type
_entity.pdbx_description
1 polymer ?
#
loop_
_entity_poly.entity_id
_entity_poly.type
_entity_poly.pdbx_seq_one_letter_code
_entity_poly.pdbx_strand_id
1 'polypeptide(L)'
;MPEDFIHNSYSVDKFRASYGPIIYPLRDIHDYDPTGLPLVKPPPIKAKRGRPKIVRKKGSNEQDIRVEKDGAEIVGNKGCIISKCSNCGGQGHNKRTCRKRGSATSAEVSSSSK
;
A
#
# COMPACT_ATOMS: atom_id res chain seq x y z
N MET A 1 57.55 17.66 2.04
CA MET A 1 57.06 16.49 2.81
C MET A 1 55.53 16.44 2.60
N PRO A 2 54.85 15.29 2.63
CA PRO A 2 53.40 15.21 2.34
C PRO A 2 52.53 16.22 3.12
N GLU A 3 53.01 16.66 4.27
CA GLU A 3 52.40 17.60 5.20
C GLU A 3 52.22 19.01 4.64
N ASP A 4 53.04 19.43 3.66
CA ASP A 4 52.98 20.78 3.05
C ASP A 4 51.75 20.95 2.12
N PHE A 5 51.10 19.85 1.73
CA PHE A 5 49.90 19.82 0.89
C PHE A 5 48.61 19.62 1.68
N ILE A 6 48.69 19.50 3.00
CA ILE A 6 47.54 19.28 3.87
C ILE A 6 46.96 20.63 4.27
N HIS A 7 45.68 20.84 3.98
CA HIS A 7 45.00 22.07 4.39
C HIS A 7 44.88 22.15 5.92
N ASN A 8 45.04 23.35 6.48
CA ASN A 8 45.04 23.59 7.94
C ASN A 8 43.76 23.10 8.66
N SER A 9 42.65 22.92 7.92
CA SER A 9 41.40 22.34 8.46
C SER A 9 41.57 20.92 9.01
N TYR A 10 42.58 20.18 8.56
CA TYR A 10 42.85 18.82 9.02
C TYR A 10 43.79 18.76 10.24
N SER A 11 44.15 19.91 10.81
CA SER A 11 44.91 19.94 12.07
C SER A 11 44.08 19.43 13.24
N VAL A 12 44.75 18.79 14.19
CA VAL A 12 44.15 18.30 15.44
C VAL A 12 43.49 19.45 16.22
N ASP A 13 44.08 20.64 16.16
CA ASP A 13 43.53 21.83 16.81
C ASP A 13 42.20 22.25 16.20
N LYS A 14 42.06 22.22 14.88
CA LYS A 14 40.79 22.50 14.20
C LYS A 14 39.74 21.43 14.47
N PHE A 15 40.14 20.16 14.54
CA PHE A 15 39.25 19.07 14.95
C PHE A 15 38.70 19.31 16.37
N ARG A 16 39.58 19.59 17.34
CA ARG A 16 39.21 19.90 18.72
C ARG A 16 38.36 21.16 18.82
N ALA A 17 38.65 22.21 18.05
CA ALA A 17 37.85 23.42 18.03
C ALA A 17 36.44 23.20 17.46
N SER A 18 36.31 22.29 16.48
CA SER A 18 35.03 22.00 15.82
C SER A 18 34.10 21.16 16.71
N TYR A 19 34.66 20.18 17.41
CA TYR A 19 33.89 19.22 18.24
C TYR A 19 34.01 19.45 19.75
N GLY A 20 34.79 20.45 20.18
CA GLY A 20 34.96 20.81 21.59
C GLY A 20 33.71 21.41 22.24
N PRO A 21 32.93 22.28 21.55
CA PRO A 21 31.69 22.81 22.12
C PRO A 21 30.65 21.71 22.36
N ILE A 22 30.07 21.72 23.56
CA ILE A 22 28.98 20.81 23.93
C ILE A 22 27.66 21.36 23.37
N ILE A 23 26.92 20.53 22.64
CA ILE A 23 25.52 20.83 22.30
C ILE A 23 24.69 20.55 23.56
N TYR A 24 24.26 21.60 24.26
CA TYR A 24 23.39 21.46 25.41
C TYR A 24 22.04 20.87 25.00
N PRO A 25 21.42 20.05 25.88
CA PRO A 25 20.07 19.57 25.62
C PRO A 25 19.11 20.75 25.47
N LEU A 26 18.20 20.64 24.52
CA LEU A 26 17.09 21.57 24.39
C LEU A 26 16.18 21.43 25.62
N ARG A 27 15.59 22.55 26.06
CA ARG A 27 14.51 22.52 27.07
C ARG A 27 13.34 21.69 26.57
N ASP A 28 12.52 21.18 27.49
CA ASP A 28 11.34 20.41 27.11
C ASP A 28 10.32 21.31 26.42
N ILE A 29 9.47 20.73 25.57
CA ILE A 29 8.41 21.46 24.85
C ILE A 29 7.49 22.19 25.85
N HIS A 30 7.30 21.62 27.04
CA HIS A 30 6.51 22.20 28.12
C HIS A 30 7.12 23.47 28.73
N ASP A 31 8.42 23.72 28.57
CA ASP A 31 9.12 24.89 29.12
C ASP A 31 9.04 26.13 28.20
N TYR A 32 8.49 25.99 26.98
CA TYR A 32 8.37 27.11 26.04
C TYR A 32 6.99 27.77 26.15
N ASP A 33 6.99 29.08 26.25
CA ASP A 33 5.75 29.86 26.21
C ASP A 33 5.04 29.68 24.84
N PRO A 34 3.70 29.51 24.84
CA PRO A 34 2.95 29.42 23.61
C PRO A 34 3.09 30.72 22.82
N THR A 35 3.64 30.62 21.61
CA THR A 35 4.02 31.79 20.79
C THR A 35 2.81 32.57 20.24
N GLY A 36 1.58 32.07 20.42
CA GLY A 36 0.35 32.69 19.89
C GLY A 36 0.24 32.70 18.36
N LEU A 37 1.24 32.16 17.66
CA LEU A 37 1.28 32.05 16.21
C LEU A 37 0.40 30.90 15.73
N PRO A 38 -0.20 31.01 14.53
CA PRO A 38 -0.91 29.90 13.93
C PRO A 38 0.04 28.72 13.72
N LEU A 39 -0.46 27.51 13.97
CA LEU A 39 0.29 26.29 13.73
C LEU A 39 0.75 26.22 12.26
N VAL A 40 2.05 25.98 12.06
CA VAL A 40 2.62 25.79 10.73
C VAL A 40 1.95 24.57 10.10
N LYS A 41 1.20 24.79 9.01
CA LYS A 41 0.58 23.68 8.27
C LYS A 41 1.68 22.87 7.59
N PRO A 42 1.59 21.53 7.60
CA PRO A 42 2.52 20.72 6.84
C PRO A 42 2.42 21.09 5.35
N PRO A 43 3.52 20.95 4.59
CA PRO A 43 3.47 21.09 3.14
C PRO A 43 2.37 20.18 2.56
N PRO A 44 1.60 20.64 1.56
CA PRO A 44 0.55 19.83 0.96
C PRO A 44 1.16 18.58 0.33
N ILE A 45 0.75 17.40 0.83
CA ILE A 45 1.17 16.12 0.28
C ILE A 45 0.50 15.96 -1.10
N LYS A 46 1.29 16.12 -2.17
CA LYS A 46 0.83 15.83 -3.54
C LYS A 46 1.04 14.35 -3.82
N ALA A 47 -0.02 13.65 -4.23
CA ALA A 47 0.13 12.32 -4.79
C ALA A 47 1.07 12.40 -6.00
N LYS A 48 2.22 11.71 -5.91
CA LYS A 48 3.11 11.58 -7.07
C LYS A 48 2.35 10.81 -8.16
N ARG A 49 2.55 11.20 -9.42
CA ARG A 49 2.06 10.38 -10.54
C ARG A 49 2.62 8.98 -10.36
N GLY A 50 1.73 8.00 -10.24
CA GLY A 50 2.12 6.60 -10.04
C GLY A 50 3.06 6.13 -11.15
N ARG A 51 3.84 5.08 -10.89
CA ARG A 51 4.69 4.45 -11.90
C ARG A 51 3.83 4.17 -13.15
N PRO A 52 4.22 4.66 -14.34
CA PRO A 52 3.52 4.32 -15.56
C PRO A 52 3.40 2.80 -15.65
N LYS A 53 2.17 2.32 -15.80
CA LYS A 53 1.93 0.89 -15.96
C LYS A 53 2.55 0.48 -17.29
N ILE A 54 3.62 -0.33 -17.23
CA ILE A 54 4.16 -0.98 -18.43
C ILE A 54 3.14 -2.05 -18.81
N VAL A 55 2.23 -1.71 -19.71
CA VAL A 55 1.39 -2.71 -20.37
C VAL A 55 2.28 -3.40 -21.37
N ARG A 56 2.48 -4.71 -21.17
CA ARG A 56 3.20 -5.55 -22.13
C ARG A 56 2.47 -5.47 -23.48
N LYS A 57 3.17 -5.05 -24.53
CA LYS A 57 2.66 -5.16 -25.90
C LYS A 57 2.72 -6.63 -26.31
N LYS A 58 1.60 -7.17 -26.77
CA LYS A 58 1.51 -8.55 -27.28
C LYS A 58 2.23 -8.61 -28.64
N GLY A 59 3.12 -9.57 -28.85
CA GLY A 59 3.75 -9.79 -30.16
C GLY A 59 2.75 -10.28 -31.20
N SER A 60 2.95 -10.01 -32.50
CA SER A 60 2.01 -10.41 -33.57
C SER A 60 1.81 -11.93 -33.69
N ASN A 61 2.73 -12.69 -33.12
CA ASN A 61 2.79 -14.16 -33.08
C ASN A 61 2.28 -14.75 -31.76
N GLU A 62 1.98 -13.93 -30.74
CA GLU A 62 1.32 -14.43 -29.55
C GLU A 62 -0.16 -14.61 -29.84
N GLN A 63 -0.54 -15.84 -30.14
CA GLN A 63 -1.93 -16.21 -30.35
C GLN A 63 -2.73 -15.94 -29.07
N ASP A 64 -3.91 -15.35 -29.23
CA ASP A 64 -4.91 -15.37 -28.18
C ASP A 64 -5.26 -16.85 -27.97
N ILE A 65 -4.89 -17.46 -26.83
CA ILE A 65 -4.99 -18.93 -26.62
C ILE A 65 -6.44 -19.37 -26.74
N ARG A 66 -6.85 -19.80 -27.93
CA ARG A 66 -8.17 -20.25 -28.30
C ARG A 66 -8.36 -21.76 -28.01
N VAL A 67 -8.99 -22.14 -26.90
CA VAL A 67 -9.34 -23.52 -26.52
C VAL A 67 -10.69 -23.92 -27.10
N GLU A 68 -10.79 -24.68 -28.18
CA GLU A 68 -12.09 -25.16 -28.62
C GLU A 68 -12.75 -26.09 -27.58
N LYS A 69 -13.99 -25.83 -27.15
CA LYS A 69 -14.87 -26.91 -26.70
C LYS A 69 -16.01 -27.00 -27.71
N ASP A 70 -16.08 -28.16 -28.35
CA ASP A 70 -17.02 -28.53 -29.41
C ASP A 70 -16.83 -27.78 -30.75
N GLY A 71 -15.57 -27.60 -31.18
CA GLY A 71 -15.24 -27.05 -32.51
C GLY A 71 -15.23 -25.52 -32.62
N ALA A 72 -15.08 -24.80 -31.48
CA ALA A 72 -14.98 -23.34 -31.48
C ALA A 72 -13.94 -22.81 -30.47
N GLU A 73 -12.81 -22.35 -31.00
CA GLU A 73 -11.68 -21.60 -30.44
C GLU A 73 -11.99 -20.63 -29.24
N ILE A 74 -11.73 -21.03 -27.98
CA ILE A 74 -11.94 -20.20 -26.76
C ILE A 74 -10.70 -19.45 -26.30
N VAL A 75 -10.54 -18.17 -26.66
CA VAL A 75 -9.48 -17.34 -26.06
C VAL A 75 -9.68 -17.22 -24.55
N GLY A 76 -8.68 -17.67 -23.79
CA GLY A 76 -8.36 -17.08 -22.49
C GLY A 76 -9.13 -17.63 -21.30
N ASN A 77 -8.54 -17.36 -20.14
CA ASN A 77 -8.91 -17.80 -18.81
C ASN A 77 -10.31 -17.28 -18.42
N LYS A 78 -11.37 -17.90 -18.98
CA LYS A 78 -12.76 -17.61 -18.64
C LYS A 78 -12.98 -18.14 -17.23
N GLY A 79 -12.89 -17.21 -16.29
CA GLY A 79 -12.99 -17.46 -14.86
C GLY A 79 -14.10 -18.44 -14.53
N CYS A 80 -13.73 -19.42 -13.70
CA CYS A 80 -14.59 -20.23 -12.86
C CYS A 80 -15.96 -20.50 -13.49
N ILE A 81 -16.11 -21.64 -14.18
CA ILE A 81 -17.42 -22.22 -14.50
C ILE A 81 -18.24 -22.20 -13.20
N ILE A 82 -19.21 -21.30 -13.10
CA ILE A 82 -19.95 -21.07 -11.86
C ILE A 82 -21.02 -22.15 -11.76
N SER A 83 -20.61 -23.35 -11.36
CA SER A 83 -21.45 -24.53 -11.39
C SER A 83 -22.60 -24.44 -10.38
N LYS A 84 -22.32 -24.05 -9.13
CA LYS A 84 -23.31 -24.03 -8.04
C LYS A 84 -23.01 -22.91 -7.05
N CYS A 85 -24.03 -22.16 -6.66
CA CYS A 85 -23.95 -21.13 -5.63
C CYS A 85 -23.91 -21.78 -4.25
N SER A 86 -22.84 -21.55 -3.48
CA SER A 86 -22.73 -22.05 -2.11
C SER A 86 -23.74 -21.44 -1.12
N ASN A 87 -24.39 -20.32 -1.48
CA ASN A 87 -25.36 -19.66 -0.60
C ASN A 87 -26.81 -20.18 -0.77
N CYS A 88 -27.19 -20.58 -1.98
CA CYS A 88 -28.57 -20.97 -2.27
C CYS A 88 -28.72 -22.29 -3.04
N GLY A 89 -27.62 -22.94 -3.39
CA GLY A 89 -27.59 -24.18 -4.19
C GLY A 89 -27.91 -23.99 -5.68
N GLY A 90 -28.36 -22.80 -6.10
CA GLY A 90 -28.73 -22.52 -7.49
C GLY A 90 -27.53 -22.47 -8.44
N GLN A 91 -27.73 -22.84 -9.71
CA GLN A 91 -26.68 -22.88 -10.73
C GLN A 91 -26.59 -21.55 -11.49
N GLY A 92 -25.48 -21.30 -12.20
CA GLY A 92 -25.32 -20.13 -13.08
C GLY A 92 -24.99 -18.80 -12.39
N HIS A 93 -24.81 -18.80 -11.05
CA HIS A 93 -24.37 -17.61 -10.30
C HIS A 93 -23.58 -18.03 -9.05
N ASN A 94 -22.71 -17.14 -8.55
CA ASN A 94 -21.86 -17.45 -7.39
C ASN A 94 -22.42 -16.76 -6.14
N LYS A 95 -21.84 -17.06 -4.97
CA LYS A 95 -22.22 -16.41 -3.70
C LYS A 95 -22.15 -14.87 -3.75
N ARG A 96 -21.30 -14.29 -4.60
CA ARG A 96 -21.15 -12.82 -4.74
C ARG A 96 -22.31 -12.20 -5.53
N THR A 97 -22.85 -12.90 -6.53
CA THR A 97 -23.97 -12.43 -7.37
C THR A 97 -25.33 -13.04 -6.99
N CYS A 98 -25.41 -13.73 -5.85
CA CYS A 98 -26.63 -14.38 -5.39
C CYS A 98 -27.69 -13.36 -4.95
N ARG A 99 -28.92 -13.48 -5.50
CA ARG A 99 -30.05 -12.62 -5.14
C ARG A 99 -30.53 -12.80 -3.70
N LYS A 100 -30.31 -13.97 -3.10
CA LYS A 100 -30.63 -14.26 -1.68
C LYS A 100 -29.57 -13.74 -0.69
N ARG A 101 -28.62 -12.93 -1.17
CA ARG A 101 -27.57 -12.34 -0.33
C ARG A 101 -28.18 -11.21 0.49
N GLY A 102 -28.58 -11.50 1.73
CA GLY A 102 -29.10 -10.50 2.67
C GLY A 102 -30.33 -10.90 3.46
N SER A 103 -30.97 -12.04 3.15
CA SER A 103 -31.95 -12.62 4.08
C SER A 103 -31.20 -13.34 5.19
N ALA A 104 -30.76 -12.58 6.19
CA ALA A 104 -30.36 -13.14 7.48
C ALA A 104 -31.52 -14.00 7.99
N THR A 105 -31.27 -15.28 8.15
CA THR A 105 -32.12 -16.18 8.91
C THR A 105 -32.06 -15.72 10.36
N SER A 106 -33.11 -15.05 10.84
CA SER A 106 -33.38 -14.98 12.28
C SER A 106 -33.67 -16.40 12.74
N ALA A 107 -32.72 -17.01 13.44
CA ALA A 107 -32.92 -18.24 14.18
C ALA A 107 -33.19 -17.84 15.63
N GLU A 108 -34.45 -18.04 16.01
CA GLU A 108 -35.06 -17.83 17.32
C GLU A 108 -34.22 -18.52 18.42
N VAL A 109 -33.84 -17.76 19.46
CA VAL A 109 -33.24 -18.30 20.69
C VAL A 109 -34.38 -18.55 21.67
N SER A 110 -34.79 -19.81 21.83
CA SER A 110 -35.76 -20.21 22.86
C SER A 110 -35.02 -20.60 24.14
N SER A 111 -35.01 -19.67 25.10
CA SER A 111 -34.71 -19.93 26.51
C SER A 111 -35.91 -20.60 27.20
N SER A 112 -35.72 -21.77 27.80
CA SER A 112 -36.69 -22.35 28.75
C SER A 112 -35.96 -22.86 29.99
N SER A 113 -36.25 -22.19 31.11
CA SER A 113 -35.96 -22.62 32.47
C SER A 113 -36.91 -23.75 32.89
N LYS A 114 -36.36 -24.80 33.51
CA LYS A 114 -36.87 -25.38 34.76
C LYS A 114 -35.79 -26.25 35.38
#